data_AF-A0A453HDE7-F1
#
_entry.id   AF-A0A453HDE7-F1
#
_cell.length_a   1.000
_cell.length_b   1.000
_cell.length_c   1.000
_cell.angle_alpha   90.00
_cell.angle_beta   90.00
_cell.angle_gamma   90.00
#
_symmetry.space_group_name_H-M   'P 1'
#
loop_
_entity.id
_entity.type
_entity.pdbx_description
1 polymer ?
#
loop_
_entity_poly.entity_id
_entity_poly.type
_entity_poly.pdbx_seq_one_letter_code
_entity_poly.pdbx_strand_id
1 'polypeptide(L)'
;MVVDALAVILDKAKAASHIHGITPHLAGGAGISLLQYTDDTIIMVEGSETDISNLKFLLFCFQQMSGLKINFDKSDVMVMGYSPDECLGIANQLNGRLGTFPTNYLGTPISDSRSTVADLRSTVAKLQTRIEPWQGRWLSKAARTILINSSLSSLLMFPTSFYSLHETLHHEIAKIQSRFYWAGDNNK
;
A
#
# COMPACT_ATOMS: atom_id res chain seq x y z
N MET A 1 -13.51 -19.45 -1.40
CA MET A 1 -13.92 -18.45 -0.39
C MET A 1 -14.69 -17.34 -1.10
N VAL A 2 -15.61 -16.62 -0.44
CA VAL A 2 -16.43 -15.54 -1.06
C VAL A 2 -15.58 -14.48 -1.76
N VAL A 3 -14.37 -14.26 -1.24
CA VAL A 3 -13.38 -13.32 -1.77
C VAL A 3 -12.83 -13.74 -3.14
N ASP A 4 -12.60 -15.04 -3.37
CA ASP A 4 -12.18 -15.56 -4.68
C ASP A 4 -13.25 -15.29 -5.75
N ALA A 5 -14.51 -15.13 -5.35
CA ALA A 5 -15.59 -14.82 -6.29
C ALA A 5 -15.42 -13.43 -6.91
N LEU A 6 -14.91 -12.42 -6.17
CA LEU A 6 -14.67 -11.10 -6.73
C LEU A 6 -13.58 -11.14 -7.81
N ALA A 7 -12.48 -11.84 -7.52
CA ALA A 7 -11.42 -12.08 -8.49
C ALA A 7 -11.95 -12.75 -9.76
N VAL A 8 -12.73 -13.83 -9.61
CA VAL A 8 -13.36 -14.55 -10.73
C VAL A 8 -14.31 -13.66 -11.54
N ILE A 9 -15.09 -12.79 -10.88
CA ILE A 9 -16.00 -11.84 -11.56
C ILE A 9 -15.19 -10.85 -12.41
N LEU A 10 -14.14 -10.25 -11.85
CA LEU A 10 -13.29 -9.29 -12.56
C LEU A 10 -12.51 -9.97 -13.69
N ASP A 11 -12.02 -11.18 -13.49
CA ASP A 11 -11.32 -11.94 -14.54
C ASP A 11 -12.24 -12.30 -15.70
N LYS A 12 -13.48 -12.69 -15.43
CA LYS A 12 -14.50 -12.90 -16.47
C LYS A 12 -14.87 -11.62 -17.21
N ALA A 13 -15.01 -10.51 -16.48
CA ALA A 13 -15.31 -9.21 -17.08
C ALA A 13 -14.17 -8.71 -17.98
N LYS A 14 -12.91 -8.92 -17.58
CA LYS A 14 -11.73 -8.67 -18.44
C LYS A 14 -11.74 -9.54 -19.69
N ALA A 15 -11.98 -10.84 -19.54
CA ALA A 15 -12.01 -11.77 -20.67
C ALA A 15 -13.10 -11.42 -21.70
N ALA A 16 -14.19 -10.78 -21.25
CA ALA A 16 -15.27 -10.27 -22.08
C ALA A 16 -15.08 -8.81 -22.56
N SER A 17 -13.93 -8.18 -22.27
CA SER A 17 -13.63 -6.77 -22.58
C SER A 17 -14.64 -5.77 -22.01
N HIS A 18 -15.28 -6.11 -20.88
CA HIS A 18 -16.16 -5.20 -20.16
C HIS A 18 -15.39 -4.26 -19.24
N ILE A 19 -14.23 -4.70 -18.76
CA ILE A 19 -13.29 -3.86 -18.00
C ILE A 19 -11.89 -4.08 -18.54
N HIS A 20 -11.08 -3.03 -18.53
CA HIS A 20 -9.67 -3.11 -18.91
C HIS A 20 -8.80 -2.89 -17.66
N GLY A 21 -7.89 -3.84 -17.41
CA GLY A 21 -6.91 -3.71 -16.33
C GLY A 21 -5.80 -2.75 -16.71
N ILE A 22 -5.08 -2.23 -15.71
CA ILE A 22 -3.95 -1.34 -15.96
C ILE A 22 -2.72 -2.10 -16.44
N THR A 23 -1.79 -1.40 -17.10
CA THR A 23 -0.47 -1.92 -17.51
C THR A 23 -0.50 -3.27 -18.27
N PRO A 24 -1.27 -3.39 -19.38
CA PRO A 24 -1.38 -4.64 -20.14
C PRO A 24 -0.04 -5.18 -20.66
N HIS A 25 0.93 -4.29 -20.91
CA HIS A 25 2.28 -4.63 -21.34
C HIS A 25 3.12 -5.35 -20.26
N LEU A 26 2.77 -5.24 -18.97
CA LEU A 26 3.47 -5.90 -17.87
C LEU A 26 2.79 -7.19 -17.42
N ALA A 27 1.53 -7.42 -17.80
CA ALA A 27 0.69 -8.48 -17.25
C ALA A 27 -0.08 -9.25 -18.33
N GLY A 28 0.66 -9.85 -19.29
CA GLY A 28 0.09 -10.84 -20.21
C GLY A 28 -1.01 -10.33 -21.15
N GLY A 29 -1.04 -9.02 -21.44
CA GLY A 29 -1.94 -8.40 -22.42
C GLY A 29 -3.30 -7.96 -21.88
N ALA A 30 -3.82 -8.57 -20.80
CA ALA A 30 -5.12 -8.23 -20.22
C ALA A 30 -5.05 -7.19 -19.07
N GLY A 31 -3.84 -6.88 -18.61
CA GLY A 31 -3.62 -5.92 -17.52
C GLY A 31 -3.98 -6.47 -16.13
N ILE A 32 -3.55 -5.71 -15.12
CA ILE A 32 -3.79 -6.02 -13.70
C ILE A 32 -5.08 -5.31 -13.28
N SER A 33 -6.03 -6.05 -12.71
CA SER A 33 -7.31 -5.48 -12.27
C SER A 33 -7.61 -5.59 -10.78
N LEU A 34 -6.88 -6.45 -10.08
CA LEU A 34 -7.15 -6.74 -8.67
C LEU A 34 -5.84 -7.04 -7.95
N LEU A 35 -5.65 -6.38 -6.82
CA LEU A 35 -4.64 -6.71 -5.81
C LEU A 35 -5.38 -6.88 -4.48
N GLN A 36 -5.27 -8.06 -3.89
CA GLN A 36 -6.08 -8.40 -2.73
C GLN A 36 -5.26 -9.11 -1.66
N TYR A 37 -5.43 -8.64 -0.43
CA TYR A 37 -4.87 -9.25 0.77
C TYR A 37 -5.88 -9.13 1.90
N THR A 38 -6.38 -10.27 2.40
CA THR A 38 -7.46 -10.32 3.41
C THR A 38 -8.64 -9.40 3.05
N ASP A 39 -8.79 -8.30 3.78
CA ASP A 39 -9.80 -7.24 3.67
C ASP A 39 -9.30 -6.03 2.88
N ASP A 40 -7.98 -5.87 2.69
CA ASP A 40 -7.36 -4.81 1.92
C ASP A 40 -7.36 -5.14 0.43
N THR A 41 -8.32 -4.56 -0.29
CA THR A 41 -8.54 -4.81 -1.73
C THR A 41 -8.34 -3.54 -2.54
N ILE A 42 -7.46 -3.59 -3.53
CA ILE A 42 -7.28 -2.55 -4.55
C ILE A 42 -7.81 -3.09 -5.89
N ILE A 43 -8.74 -2.36 -6.49
CA ILE A 43 -9.25 -2.64 -7.83
C ILE A 43 -8.66 -1.60 -8.77
N MET A 44 -8.12 -2.08 -9.90
CA MET A 44 -7.47 -1.24 -10.90
C MET A 44 -8.20 -1.41 -12.23
N VAL A 45 -8.71 -0.32 -12.78
CA VAL A 45 -9.38 -0.31 -14.08
C VAL A 45 -8.99 0.93 -14.86
N GLU A 46 -9.05 0.85 -16.18
CA GLU A 46 -8.97 2.06 -17.01
C GLU A 46 -10.12 3.03 -16.66
N GLY A 47 -9.84 4.32 -16.79
CA GLY A 47 -10.75 5.39 -16.38
C GLY A 47 -11.82 5.74 -17.41
N SER A 48 -12.12 4.86 -18.38
CA SER A 48 -13.17 5.13 -19.37
C SER A 48 -14.54 5.09 -18.69
N GLU A 49 -15.51 5.89 -19.16
CA GLU A 49 -16.86 5.90 -18.59
C GLU A 49 -17.52 4.51 -18.61
N THR A 50 -17.22 3.71 -19.65
CA THR A 50 -17.69 2.33 -19.78
C THR A 50 -17.09 1.41 -18.73
N ASP A 51 -15.78 1.50 -18.48
CA ASP A 51 -15.12 0.67 -17.46
C ASP A 51 -15.62 1.01 -16.06
N ILE A 52 -15.78 2.31 -15.75
CA ILE A 52 -16.26 2.77 -14.45
C ILE A 52 -17.72 2.33 -14.21
N SER A 53 -18.58 2.46 -15.22
CA SER A 53 -19.98 2.01 -15.14
C SER A 53 -20.09 0.49 -14.96
N ASN A 54 -19.30 -0.27 -15.74
CA ASN A 54 -19.26 -1.71 -15.63
C ASN A 54 -18.70 -2.17 -14.28
N LEU A 55 -17.65 -1.52 -13.77
CA LEU A 55 -17.12 -1.81 -12.45
C LEU A 55 -18.17 -1.59 -11.36
N LYS A 56 -18.90 -0.47 -11.40
CA LYS A 56 -19.99 -0.22 -10.44
C LYS A 56 -21.04 -1.34 -10.47
N PHE A 57 -21.43 -1.77 -11.66
CA PHE A 57 -22.38 -2.86 -11.83
C PHE A 57 -21.86 -4.20 -11.30
N LEU A 58 -20.62 -4.56 -11.60
CA LEU A 58 -19.98 -5.80 -11.12
C LEU A 58 -19.88 -5.82 -9.59
N LEU A 59 -19.52 -4.69 -8.98
CA LEU A 59 -19.48 -4.53 -7.53
C LEU A 59 -20.87 -4.70 -6.91
N PHE A 60 -21.90 -4.11 -7.52
CA PHE A 60 -23.29 -4.31 -7.10
C PHE A 60 -23.70 -5.79 -7.19
N CYS A 61 -23.43 -6.46 -8.31
CA CYS A 61 -23.70 -7.90 -8.46
C CYS A 61 -22.98 -8.72 -7.39
N PHE A 62 -21.70 -8.43 -7.13
CA PHE A 62 -20.95 -9.10 -6.07
C PHE A 62 -21.59 -8.92 -4.70
N GLN A 63 -22.02 -7.69 -4.35
CA GLN A 63 -22.72 -7.43 -3.08
C GLN A 63 -24.01 -8.25 -2.97
N GLN A 64 -24.81 -8.33 -4.04
CA GLN A 64 -26.05 -9.11 -4.05
C GLN A 64 -25.80 -10.62 -3.92
N MET A 65 -24.77 -11.15 -4.59
CA MET A 65 -24.46 -12.59 -4.56
C MET A 65 -23.80 -13.04 -3.26
N SER A 66 -22.94 -12.20 -2.68
CA SER A 66 -22.15 -12.55 -1.49
C SER A 66 -22.84 -12.20 -0.17
N GLY A 67 -23.80 -11.27 -0.20
CA GLY A 67 -24.35 -10.64 1.01
C GLY A 67 -23.37 -9.67 1.69
N LEU A 68 -22.17 -9.46 1.13
CA LEU A 68 -21.20 -8.49 1.64
C LEU A 68 -21.54 -7.08 1.16
N LYS A 69 -21.15 -6.08 1.96
CA LYS A 69 -21.32 -4.67 1.61
C LYS A 69 -19.96 -3.98 1.52
N ILE A 70 -19.71 -3.32 0.39
CA ILE A 70 -18.55 -2.45 0.22
C ILE A 70 -18.72 -1.26 1.17
N ASN A 71 -17.67 -1.00 1.94
CA ASN A 71 -17.63 0.13 2.85
C ASN A 71 -17.05 1.33 2.12
N PHE A 72 -17.91 2.13 1.49
CA PHE A 72 -17.51 3.34 0.78
C PHE A 72 -16.90 4.41 1.71
N ASP A 73 -17.20 4.41 3.01
CA ASP A 73 -16.58 5.34 3.97
C ASP A 73 -15.10 5.01 4.23
N LYS A 74 -14.71 3.75 4.00
CA LYS A 74 -13.32 3.27 4.11
C LYS A 74 -12.64 3.07 2.76
N SER A 75 -13.35 3.31 1.65
CA SER A 75 -12.84 3.09 0.31
C SER A 75 -12.64 4.42 -0.39
N ASP A 76 -11.42 4.68 -0.83
CA ASP A 76 -11.09 5.85 -1.63
C ASP A 76 -10.97 5.48 -3.11
N VAL A 77 -11.42 6.36 -3.98
CA VAL A 77 -11.22 6.31 -5.43
C VAL A 77 -10.03 7.19 -5.76
N MET A 78 -8.99 6.58 -6.31
CA MET A 78 -7.78 7.26 -6.75
C MET A 78 -7.79 7.36 -8.27
N VAL A 79 -7.71 8.58 -8.81
CA VAL A 79 -7.77 8.83 -10.26
C VAL A 79 -6.47 9.51 -10.70
N MET A 80 -5.88 9.04 -11.79
CA MET A 80 -4.64 9.59 -12.35
C MET A 80 -4.83 9.99 -13.82
N GLY A 81 -4.25 11.12 -14.23
CA GLY A 81 -4.23 11.54 -15.63
C GLY A 81 -5.47 12.28 -16.14
N TYR A 82 -6.37 12.67 -15.24
CA TYR A 82 -7.60 13.42 -15.55
C TYR A 82 -7.60 14.81 -14.90
N SER A 83 -8.47 15.70 -15.36
CA SER A 83 -8.69 17.00 -14.73
C SER A 83 -9.38 16.86 -13.36
N PRO A 84 -9.26 17.85 -12.45
CA PRO A 84 -9.90 17.77 -11.13
C PRO A 84 -11.41 17.52 -11.16
N ASP A 85 -12.11 18.10 -12.13
CA ASP A 85 -13.56 17.94 -12.29
C ASP A 85 -13.93 16.52 -12.76
N GLU A 86 -13.15 15.95 -13.67
CA GLU A 86 -13.31 14.56 -14.12
C GLU A 86 -13.00 13.56 -13.00
N CYS A 87 -11.94 13.80 -12.22
CA CYS A 87 -11.61 12.98 -11.05
C CYS A 87 -12.78 12.91 -10.05
N LEU A 88 -13.40 14.07 -9.76
CA LEU A 88 -14.59 14.12 -8.92
C LEU A 88 -15.78 13.40 -9.57
N GLY A 89 -15.97 13.55 -10.89
CA GLY A 89 -16.98 12.84 -11.66
C GLY A 89 -16.88 11.33 -11.51
N ILE A 90 -15.68 10.77 -11.71
CA ILE A 90 -15.40 9.34 -11.59
C ILE A 90 -15.63 8.83 -10.16
N ALA A 91 -15.14 9.57 -9.15
CA ALA A 91 -15.36 9.21 -7.74
C ALA A 91 -16.85 9.18 -7.38
N ASN A 92 -17.61 10.17 -7.83
CA ASN A 92 -19.05 10.25 -7.64
C ASN A 92 -19.79 9.10 -8.35
N GLN A 93 -19.37 8.72 -9.55
CA GLN A 93 -19.95 7.57 -10.26
C GLN A 93 -19.76 6.28 -9.47
N LEU A 94 -18.65 6.07 -8.78
CA LEU A 94 -18.42 4.89 -7.95
C LEU A 94 -19.01 5.01 -6.53
N ASN A 95 -19.69 6.10 -6.20
CA ASN A 95 -20.16 6.43 -4.84
C ASN A 95 -19.02 6.45 -3.81
N GLY A 96 -17.78 6.70 -4.25
CA GLY A 96 -16.60 6.69 -3.40
C GLY A 96 -16.08 8.09 -3.13
N ARG A 97 -15.26 8.23 -2.10
CA ARG A 97 -14.55 9.48 -1.83
C ARG A 97 -13.38 9.63 -2.78
N LEU A 98 -13.18 10.82 -3.35
CA LEU A 98 -11.95 11.11 -4.09
C LEU A 98 -10.77 11.15 -3.11
N GLY A 99 -9.83 10.22 -3.28
CA GLY A 99 -8.59 10.16 -2.54
C GLY A 99 -7.44 10.88 -3.25
N THR A 100 -6.31 10.99 -2.54
CA THR A 100 -5.08 11.59 -3.07
C THR A 100 -3.89 10.69 -2.74
N PHE A 101 -2.91 10.63 -3.65
CA PHE A 101 -1.61 10.05 -3.35
C PHE A 101 -0.76 10.99 -2.47
N PRO A 102 0.17 10.43 -1.67
CA PRO A 102 0.40 9.01 -1.42
C PRO A 102 -0.66 8.37 -0.51
N THR A 103 -0.99 7.10 -0.74
CA THR A 103 -1.91 6.30 0.09
C THR A 103 -1.19 5.09 0.69
N ASN A 104 -1.72 4.49 1.76
CA ASN A 104 -1.09 3.33 2.40
C ASN A 104 -1.80 2.03 2.00
N TYR A 105 -1.02 1.05 1.56
CA TYR A 105 -1.48 -0.33 1.34
C TYR A 105 -0.55 -1.30 2.06
N LEU A 106 -1.09 -2.18 2.90
CA LEU A 106 -0.32 -3.12 3.73
C LEU A 106 0.80 -2.46 4.56
N GLY A 107 0.56 -1.22 5.02
CA GLY A 107 1.51 -0.45 5.81
C GLY A 107 2.65 0.21 5.02
N THR A 108 2.59 0.15 3.69
CA THR A 108 3.56 0.72 2.76
C THR A 108 2.93 1.85 1.93
N PRO A 109 3.60 3.02 1.81
CA PRO A 109 3.07 4.12 1.01
C PRO A 109 3.17 3.81 -0.49
N ILE A 110 2.06 3.90 -1.19
CA ILE A 110 1.93 3.89 -2.64
C ILE A 110 1.83 5.34 -3.10
N SER A 111 2.74 5.75 -3.98
CA SER A 111 2.76 7.06 -4.62
C SER A 111 2.46 6.91 -6.12
N ASP A 112 1.90 7.96 -6.72
CA ASP A 112 1.70 8.12 -8.17
C ASP A 112 3.00 8.39 -8.94
N SER A 113 4.02 8.83 -8.21
CA SER A 113 5.33 9.22 -8.69
C SER A 113 6.42 8.48 -7.92
N ARG A 114 7.70 8.71 -8.29
CA ARG A 114 8.83 8.11 -7.57
C ARG A 114 8.76 8.52 -6.09
N SER A 115 8.65 7.53 -5.21
CA SER A 115 8.53 7.76 -3.77
C SER A 115 9.61 8.70 -3.26
N THR A 116 9.17 9.76 -2.60
CA THR A 116 10.06 10.78 -2.05
C THR A 116 10.61 10.33 -0.70
N VAL A 117 11.63 11.04 -0.21
CA VAL A 117 12.13 10.87 1.16
C VAL A 117 11.00 11.08 2.18
N ALA A 118 10.10 12.03 1.92
CA ALA A 118 9.00 12.36 2.83
C ALA A 118 8.00 11.19 2.96
N ASP A 119 7.64 10.55 1.84
CA ASP A 119 6.68 9.44 1.82
C ASP A 119 7.17 8.26 2.67
N LEU A 120 8.46 7.92 2.51
CA LEU A 120 9.10 6.79 3.17
C LEU A 120 9.58 7.10 4.61
N ARG A 121 9.64 8.37 5.00
CA ARG A 121 10.05 8.75 6.37
C ARG A 121 9.09 8.21 7.43
N SER A 122 7.81 8.04 7.10
CA SER A 122 6.84 7.39 7.99
C SER A 122 7.25 5.96 8.36
N THR A 123 7.84 5.21 7.40
CA THR A 123 8.38 3.88 7.63
C THR A 123 9.60 3.91 8.53
N VAL A 124 10.47 4.91 8.38
CA VAL A 124 11.62 5.11 9.27
C VAL A 124 11.18 5.47 10.68
N ALA A 125 10.15 6.30 10.84
CA ALA A 125 9.59 6.65 12.15
C ALA A 125 9.07 5.41 12.91
N LYS A 126 8.44 4.45 12.21
CA LYS A 126 8.02 3.18 12.81
C LYS A 126 9.19 2.39 13.42
N LEU A 127 10.39 2.45 12.83
CA LEU A 127 11.60 1.83 13.40
C LEU A 127 11.96 2.48 14.74
N GLN A 128 11.88 3.81 14.81
CA GLN A 128 12.19 4.54 16.04
C GLN A 128 11.24 4.14 17.17
N THR A 129 9.92 4.14 16.90
CA THR A 129 8.91 3.72 17.88
C THR A 129 9.09 2.26 18.32
N ARG A 130 9.55 1.37 17.43
CA ARG A 130 9.86 -0.03 17.78
C ARG A 130 11.04 -0.16 18.74
N ILE A 131 12.02 0.73 18.65
CA ILE A 131 13.23 0.70 19.48
C ILE A 131 13.00 1.31 20.86
N GLU A 132 12.12 2.31 20.98
CA GLU A 132 11.87 3.05 22.22
C GLU A 132 11.71 2.15 23.47
N PRO A 133 10.91 1.07 23.45
CA PRO A 133 10.77 0.17 24.60
C PRO A 133 12.07 -0.56 24.98
N TRP A 134 12.98 -0.74 24.02
CA TRP A 134 14.25 -1.45 24.22
C TRP A 134 15.38 -0.53 24.67
N GLN A 135 15.18 0.79 24.73
CA GLN A 135 16.21 1.73 25.19
C GLN A 135 16.47 1.68 26.71
N GLY A 136 16.20 0.55 27.36
CA GLY A 136 16.51 0.32 28.76
C GLY A 136 18.02 0.17 29.02
N ARG A 137 18.46 0.62 30.20
CA ARG A 137 19.86 0.57 30.65
C ARG A 137 20.44 -0.85 30.79
N TRP A 138 19.61 -1.88 30.75
CA TRP A 138 19.96 -3.26 31.10
C TRP A 138 20.33 -4.17 29.92
N LEU A 139 20.26 -3.69 28.68
CA LEU A 139 20.64 -4.51 27.52
C LEU A 139 22.15 -4.47 27.26
N SER A 140 22.77 -5.65 27.20
CA SER A 140 24.15 -5.83 26.77
C SER A 140 24.34 -5.48 25.28
N LYS A 141 25.58 -5.18 24.87
CA LYS A 141 25.91 -4.93 23.45
C LYS A 141 25.50 -6.11 22.56
N ALA A 142 25.73 -7.35 23.01
CA ALA A 142 25.33 -8.56 22.29
C ALA A 142 23.80 -8.66 22.12
N ALA A 143 23.03 -8.39 23.18
CA ALA A 143 21.57 -8.40 23.11
C ALA A 143 21.04 -7.34 22.14
N ARG A 144 21.65 -6.14 22.12
CA ARG A 144 21.29 -5.07 21.18
C ARG A 144 21.59 -5.45 19.73
N THR A 145 22.74 -6.07 19.45
CA THR A 145 23.06 -6.58 18.11
C THR A 145 22.04 -7.62 17.64
N ILE A 146 21.66 -8.54 18.52
CA ILE A 146 20.63 -9.54 18.21
C ILE A 146 19.30 -8.85 17.86
N LEU A 147 18.84 -7.89 18.67
CA LEU A 147 17.60 -7.14 18.42
C LEU A 147 17.64 -6.34 17.11
N ILE A 148 18.78 -5.74 16.77
CA ILE A 148 18.97 -5.07 15.48
C ILE A 148 18.77 -6.06 14.34
N ASN A 149 19.47 -7.20 14.39
CA ASN A 149 19.43 -8.17 13.31
C ASN A 149 18.10 -8.91 13.20
N SER A 150 17.46 -9.25 14.33
CA SER A 150 16.23 -10.04 14.33
C SER A 150 14.98 -9.20 14.04
N SER A 151 14.94 -7.96 14.50
CA SER A 151 13.71 -7.15 14.49
C SER A 151 13.80 -5.90 13.62
N LEU A 152 14.92 -5.16 13.65
CA LEU A 152 15.04 -3.95 12.84
C LEU A 152 15.33 -4.30 11.38
N SER A 153 16.26 -5.21 11.12
CA SER A 153 16.57 -5.65 9.77
C SER A 153 15.35 -6.29 9.09
N SER A 154 14.55 -7.08 9.82
CA SER A 154 13.32 -7.67 9.28
C SER A 154 12.25 -6.64 8.93
N LEU A 155 12.10 -5.59 9.74
CA LEU A 155 11.19 -4.48 9.42
C LEU A 155 11.63 -3.68 8.19
N LEU A 156 12.95 -3.59 7.95
CA LEU A 156 13.53 -2.90 6.81
C LEU A 156 13.50 -3.72 5.52
N MET A 157 13.59 -5.05 5.62
CA MET A 157 13.58 -5.95 4.46
C MET A 157 12.31 -5.78 3.61
N PHE A 158 11.16 -5.60 4.23
CA PHE A 158 9.89 -5.42 3.52
C PHE A 158 9.88 -4.16 2.63
N PRO A 159 10.01 -2.91 3.14
CA PRO A 159 9.99 -1.71 2.32
C PRO A 159 11.16 -1.63 1.32
N THR A 160 12.34 -2.16 1.66
CA THR A 160 13.50 -2.18 0.75
C THR A 160 13.36 -3.17 -0.40
N SER A 161 12.47 -4.16 -0.27
CA SER A 161 12.15 -5.08 -1.39
C SER A 161 11.30 -4.42 -2.47
N PHE A 162 10.52 -3.38 -2.13
CA PHE A 162 9.68 -2.64 -3.08
C PHE A 162 10.35 -1.36 -3.57
N TYR A 163 11.05 -0.63 -2.69
CA TYR A 163 11.62 0.68 -2.99
C TYR A 163 13.13 0.70 -2.81
N SER A 164 13.80 1.28 -3.79
CA SER A 164 15.18 1.73 -3.61
C SER A 164 15.18 2.94 -2.67
N LEU A 165 15.74 2.77 -1.47
CA LEU A 165 15.80 3.83 -0.46
C LEU A 165 16.78 4.92 -0.89
N HIS A 166 16.40 6.17 -0.65
CA HIS A 166 17.30 7.31 -0.82
C HIS A 166 18.44 7.23 0.19
N GLU A 167 19.62 7.73 -0.20
CA GLU A 167 20.82 7.76 0.66
C GLU A 167 20.55 8.47 2.00
N THR A 168 19.75 9.54 1.99
CA THR A 168 19.29 10.22 3.20
C THR A 168 18.59 9.28 4.19
N LEU A 169 17.70 8.40 3.70
CA LEU A 169 16.97 7.45 4.54
C LEU A 169 17.91 6.36 5.08
N HIS A 170 18.88 5.92 4.27
CA HIS A 170 19.92 5.00 4.73
C HIS A 170 20.73 5.58 5.89
N HIS A 171 21.13 6.85 5.81
CA HIS A 171 21.81 7.54 6.91
C HIS A 171 20.93 7.71 8.15
N GLU A 172 19.65 8.04 7.99
CA GLU A 172 18.71 8.14 9.12
C GLU A 172 18.57 6.78 9.84
N ILE A 173 18.37 5.70 9.09
CA ILE A 173 18.27 4.33 9.63
C ILE A 173 19.57 3.94 10.36
N ALA A 174 20.72 4.15 9.73
CA ALA A 174 22.02 3.84 10.32
C ALA A 174 22.26 4.63 11.61
N LYS A 175 21.85 5.91 11.65
CA LYS A 175 21.93 6.76 12.84
C LYS A 175 21.07 6.23 13.98
N ILE A 176 19.84 5.78 13.68
CA ILE A 176 18.93 5.19 14.67
C ILE A 176 19.53 3.89 15.24
N GLN A 177 20.01 2.99 14.37
CA GLN A 177 20.64 1.73 14.78
C GLN A 177 21.90 1.96 15.62
N SER A 178 22.77 2.89 15.18
CA SER A 178 23.99 3.26 15.90
C SER A 178 23.68 3.85 17.27
N ARG A 179 22.73 4.79 17.36
CA ARG A 179 22.31 5.37 18.64
C ARG A 179 21.79 4.29 19.60
N PHE A 180 20.98 3.35 19.11
CA PHE A 180 20.48 2.25 19.94
C PHE A 180 21.62 1.35 20.43
N TYR A 181 22.56 1.00 19.55
CA TYR A 181 23.72 0.19 19.92
C TYR A 181 24.56 0.88 21.02
N TRP A 182 24.84 2.18 20.90
CA TRP A 182 25.69 2.93 21.82
C TRP A 182 24.98 3.53 23.06
N ALA A 183 23.65 3.50 23.15
CA ALA A 183 22.88 4.16 24.23
C ALA A 183 23.25 3.75 25.67
N GLY A 184 24.06 2.71 25.87
CA GLY A 184 24.53 2.22 27.18
C GLY A 184 25.91 2.73 27.60
N ASP A 185 26.65 3.43 26.72
CA ASP A 185 28.01 3.93 27.03
C ASP A 185 28.01 5.28 27.79
N ASN A 186 26.86 5.87 28.09
CA ASN A 186 26.75 7.14 28.84
C ASN A 186 27.01 7.01 30.36
N ASN A 187 27.81 6.03 30.79
CA ASN A 187 28.22 5.85 32.18
C ASN A 187 29.75 5.98 32.30
N LYS A 188 30.26 7.15 31.91
CA LYS A 188 31.47 7.74 32.51
C LYS A 188 31.05 8.99 33.26
#